data_AF-A0A7R8HDT9-F1
#
_entry.id   AF-A0A7R8HDT9-F1
#
_cell.length_a   1.000
_cell.length_b   1.000
_cell.length_c   1.000
_cell.angle_alpha   90.00
_cell.angle_beta   90.00
_cell.angle_gamma   90.00
#
_symmetry.space_group_name_H-M   'P 1'
#
loop_
_entity.id
_entity.type
_entity.pdbx_description
1 polymer ?
#
loop_
_entity_poly.entity_id
_entity_poly.type
_entity_poly.pdbx_seq_one_letter_code
_entity_poly.pdbx_strand_id
1 'polypeptide(L)'
;MIKLPFEELQAATYSKLWTICQYEWGVHVISGCPRFIDYILNTESGNFKVIKERKCHVIANNSLISSDFNALVNIFGKDHVIKMKEYVRNGLFYIRTEVNGTYEEG
;
A
#
# COMPACT_ATOMS: atom_id res chain seq x y z
N MET A 1 -14.54 -2.66 -8.92
CA MET A 1 -13.70 -1.73 -8.13
C MET A 1 -14.61 -0.81 -7.33
N ILE A 2 -14.51 -0.78 -6.00
CA ILE A 2 -15.39 0.04 -5.15
C ILE A 2 -14.93 1.49 -5.26
N LYS A 3 -15.75 2.34 -5.88
CA LYS A 3 -15.53 3.78 -5.93
C LYS A 3 -16.15 4.41 -4.69
N LEU A 4 -15.31 4.78 -3.73
CA LEU A 4 -15.79 5.51 -2.56
C LEU A 4 -16.08 6.97 -2.96
N PRO A 5 -17.29 7.48 -2.71
CA PRO A 5 -17.74 8.76 -3.27
C PRO A 5 -17.19 9.99 -2.54
N PHE A 6 -16.76 9.85 -1.28
CA PHE A 6 -16.37 10.98 -0.44
C PHE A 6 -14.85 11.07 -0.29
N GLU A 7 -14.23 12.03 -0.97
CA GLU A 7 -12.77 12.26 -0.93
C GLU A 7 -12.29 12.64 0.48
N GLU A 8 -12.97 13.58 1.14
CA GLU A 8 -12.60 14.09 2.46
C GLU A 8 -12.60 13.01 3.53
N LEU A 9 -13.63 12.14 3.51
CA LEU A 9 -13.73 11.03 4.44
C LEU A 9 -12.61 10.01 4.24
N GLN A 10 -12.28 9.71 2.98
CA GLN A 10 -11.16 8.83 2.65
C GLN A 10 -9.83 9.47 3.10
N ALA A 11 -9.62 10.75 2.83
CA ALA A 11 -8.40 11.47 3.19
C ALA A 11 -8.21 11.51 4.71
N ALA A 12 -9.27 11.80 5.46
CA ALA A 12 -9.27 11.76 6.92
C ALA A 12 -8.95 10.35 7.45
N THR A 13 -9.51 9.32 6.82
CA THR A 13 -9.25 7.92 7.19
C THR A 13 -7.78 7.55 6.99
N TYR A 14 -7.19 7.85 5.83
CA TYR A 14 -5.76 7.60 5.60
C TYR A 14 -4.85 8.43 6.50
N SER A 15 -5.27 9.63 6.90
CA SER A 15 -4.51 10.41 7.90
C SER A 15 -4.48 9.72 9.25
N LYS A 16 -5.64 9.25 9.73
CA LYS A 16 -5.73 8.51 11.00
C LYS A 16 -4.91 7.22 10.94
N LEU A 17 -5.02 6.48 9.84
CA LEU A 17 -4.23 5.27 9.61
C LEU A 17 -2.74 5.57 9.62
N TRP A 18 -2.31 6.63 8.94
CA TRP A 18 -0.91 7.06 8.97
C TRP A 18 -0.43 7.37 10.39
N THR A 19 -1.23 8.07 11.20
CA THR A 19 -0.93 8.34 12.62
C THR A 19 -0.85 7.05 13.44
N ILE A 20 -1.74 6.09 13.22
CA ILE A 20 -1.71 4.80 13.92
C ILE A 20 -0.43 4.03 13.56
N CYS A 21 -0.05 4.02 12.28
CA CYS A 21 1.19 3.39 11.80
C CYS A 21 2.48 4.01 12.36
N GLN A 22 2.43 5.19 12.98
CA GLN A 22 3.60 5.77 13.65
C GLN A 22 4.02 4.98 14.90
N TYR A 23 3.15 4.10 15.40
CA TYR A 23 3.39 3.33 16.61
C TYR A 23 3.41 1.83 16.30
N GLU A 24 4.35 1.10 16.91
CA GLU A 24 4.53 -0.35 16.71
C GLU A 24 3.24 -1.14 16.94
N TRP A 25 2.50 -0.85 18.02
CA TRP A 25 1.21 -1.49 18.29
C TRP A 25 0.19 -1.24 17.15
N GLY A 26 0.23 -0.06 16.53
CA GLY A 26 -0.67 0.29 15.43
C GLY A 26 -0.33 -0.48 14.15
N VAL A 27 0.96 -0.68 13.90
CA VAL A 27 1.46 -1.56 12.83
C VAL A 27 0.94 -2.99 13.03
N HIS A 28 0.99 -3.53 14.25
CA HIS A 28 0.42 -4.84 14.58
C HIS A 28 -1.11 -4.92 14.41
N VAL A 29 -1.84 -3.87 14.78
CA VAL A 29 -3.30 -3.81 14.55
C VAL A 29 -3.61 -3.90 13.05
N ILE A 30 -2.84 -3.20 12.24
CA ILE A 30 -3.02 -3.18 10.78
C ILE A 30 -2.62 -4.51 10.15
N SER A 31 -1.56 -5.16 10.64
CA SER A 31 -1.16 -6.49 10.15
C SER A 31 -2.20 -7.57 10.42
N GLY A 32 -3.02 -7.40 11.48
CA GLY A 32 -4.20 -8.22 11.75
C GLY A 32 -5.28 -8.15 10.66
N CYS A 33 -5.18 -7.23 9.69
CA CYS A 33 -6.10 -7.10 8.56
C CYS A 33 -5.39 -7.29 7.21
N PRO A 34 -5.02 -8.52 6.80
CA PRO A 34 -4.27 -8.75 5.56
C PRO A 34 -4.94 -8.19 4.29
N ARG A 35 -6.27 -8.32 4.18
CA ARG A 35 -7.05 -7.79 3.05
C ARG A 35 -6.97 -6.26 2.93
N PHE A 36 -6.76 -5.57 4.05
CA PHE A 36 -6.59 -4.13 4.06
C PHE A 36 -5.21 -3.73 3.52
N ILE A 37 -4.17 -4.52 3.82
CA ILE A 37 -2.84 -4.35 3.22
C ILE A 37 -2.91 -4.55 1.70
N ASP A 38 -3.56 -5.62 1.22
CA ASP A 38 -3.77 -5.85 -0.22
C ASP A 38 -4.53 -4.69 -0.87
N TYR A 39 -5.58 -4.19 -0.21
CA TYR A 39 -6.35 -3.05 -0.69
C TYR A 39 -5.49 -1.77 -0.80
N ILE A 40 -4.62 -1.52 0.17
CA ILE A 40 -3.72 -0.37 0.18
C ILE A 40 -2.64 -0.51 -0.91
N LEU A 41 -2.07 -1.70 -1.09
CA LEU A 41 -1.05 -2.00 -2.09
C LEU A 41 -1.58 -2.01 -3.53
N ASN A 42 -2.89 -2.11 -3.73
CA ASN A 42 -3.49 -1.98 -5.04
C ASN A 42 -3.35 -0.53 -5.55
N THR A 43 -2.57 -0.31 -6.62
CA THR A 43 -2.36 1.02 -7.25
C THR A 43 -3.59 1.55 -7.96
N GLU A 44 -4.53 0.68 -8.31
CA GLU A 44 -5.80 1.03 -8.94
C GLU A 44 -6.85 1.48 -7.92
N SER A 45 -6.67 1.19 -6.63
CA SER A 45 -7.62 1.62 -5.60
C SER A 45 -7.41 3.10 -5.21
N GLY A 46 -8.52 3.83 -5.07
CA GLY A 46 -8.55 5.27 -4.80
C GLY A 46 -8.79 6.09 -6.09
N ASN A 47 -9.92 6.80 -6.13
CA ASN A 47 -10.32 7.60 -7.30
C ASN A 47 -9.62 8.97 -7.37
N PHE A 48 -9.15 9.46 -6.22
CA PHE A 48 -8.64 10.82 -6.08
C PHE A 48 -7.12 10.78 -5.90
N LYS A 49 -6.42 11.74 -6.52
CA LYS A 49 -4.96 11.87 -6.43
C LYS A 49 -4.48 11.95 -4.98
N VAL A 50 -5.16 12.76 -4.15
CA VAL A 50 -4.83 12.93 -2.73
C VAL A 50 -4.90 11.60 -1.95
N ILE A 51 -5.80 10.71 -2.36
CA ILE A 51 -5.98 9.41 -1.71
C ILE A 51 -4.83 8.48 -2.07
N LYS A 52 -4.41 8.50 -3.34
CA LYS A 52 -3.21 7.76 -3.76
C LYS A 52 -2.00 8.24 -2.96
N GLU A 53 -1.77 9.56 -2.91
CA GLU A 53 -0.66 10.18 -2.16
C GLU A 53 -0.66 9.75 -0.69
N ARG A 54 -1.80 9.89 0.00
CA ARG A 54 -1.93 9.48 1.41
C ARG A 54 -1.74 7.98 1.63
N LYS A 55 -2.19 7.12 0.71
CA LYS A 55 -1.90 5.67 0.76
C LYS A 55 -0.40 5.40 0.70
N CYS A 56 0.31 6.06 -0.22
CA CYS A 56 1.75 5.91 -0.31
C CYS A 56 2.44 6.37 0.96
N HIS A 57 1.97 7.45 1.59
CA HIS A 57 2.48 7.85 2.91
C HIS A 57 2.25 6.78 3.97
N VAL A 58 1.08 6.14 4.03
CA VAL A 58 0.82 5.02 4.96
C VAL A 58 1.75 3.83 4.71
N ILE A 59 1.95 3.44 3.45
CA ILE A 59 2.81 2.31 3.07
C ILE A 59 4.28 2.62 3.35
N ALA A 60 4.75 3.79 2.91
CA ALA A 60 6.11 4.24 3.12
C ALA A 60 6.41 4.35 4.61
N ASN A 61 5.44 4.80 5.42
CA ASN A 61 5.61 4.88 6.87
C ASN A 61 5.65 3.47 7.53
N ASN A 62 4.76 2.56 7.12
CA ASN A 62 4.79 1.16 7.53
C ASN A 62 6.08 0.43 7.11
N SER A 63 6.80 0.91 6.07
CA SER A 63 8.01 0.27 5.54
C SER A 63 9.31 1.02 5.80
N LEU A 64 9.30 2.20 6.42
CA LEU A 64 10.51 3.00 6.70
C LEU A 64 10.83 3.16 8.19
N ILE A 65 9.94 2.74 9.12
CA ILE A 65 10.15 2.85 10.59
C ILE A 65 10.98 1.69 11.19
N SER A 66 11.08 0.55 10.51
CA SER A 66 12.01 -0.50 10.93
C SER A 66 13.12 -0.63 9.90
N SER A 67 14.31 -0.15 10.23
CA SER A 67 15.56 -0.46 9.52
C SER A 67 15.81 -1.98 9.39
N ASP A 68 15.05 -2.81 10.12
CA ASP A 68 15.10 -4.26 10.09
C ASP A 68 13.97 -4.87 9.24
N PHE A 69 14.37 -5.43 8.09
CA PHE A 69 13.50 -6.18 7.19
C PHE A 69 12.91 -7.43 7.85
N ASN A 70 13.66 -8.10 8.74
CA ASN A 70 13.19 -9.34 9.38
C ASN A 70 12.02 -9.06 10.34
N ALA A 71 12.07 -7.94 11.05
CA ALA A 71 10.96 -7.50 11.90
C ALA A 71 9.67 -7.29 11.08
N LEU A 72 9.76 -6.63 9.92
CA LEU A 72 8.61 -6.43 9.04
C LEU A 72 8.08 -7.75 8.44
N VAL A 73 8.97 -8.67 8.09
CA VAL A 73 8.60 -10.00 7.60
C VAL A 73 7.85 -10.79 8.68
N ASN A 74 8.25 -10.69 9.94
CA ASN A 74 7.55 -11.33 11.05
C ASN A 74 6.14 -10.76 11.25
N ILE A 75 5.93 -9.47 10.97
CA ILE A 75 4.66 -8.79 11.19
C ILE A 75 3.69 -8.98 10.02
N PHE A 76 4.15 -8.75 8.78
CA PHE A 76 3.31 -8.70 7.58
C PHE A 76 3.44 -9.94 6.68
N GLY A 77 4.47 -10.75 6.88
CA GLY A 77 4.85 -11.83 5.96
C GLY A 77 5.70 -11.34 4.80
N LYS A 78 6.57 -12.22 4.30
CA LYS A 78 7.57 -11.93 3.27
C LYS A 78 6.97 -11.31 2.01
N ASP A 79 5.86 -11.86 1.52
CA ASP A 79 5.24 -11.44 0.26
C ASP A 79 4.67 -10.02 0.34
N HIS A 80 4.03 -9.66 1.46
CA HIS A 80 3.53 -8.29 1.65
C HIS A 80 4.66 -7.28 1.77
N VAL A 81 5.76 -7.62 2.48
CA VAL A 81 6.91 -6.72 2.61
C VAL A 81 7.59 -6.49 1.25
N ILE A 82 7.71 -7.52 0.41
CA ILE A 82 8.22 -7.37 -0.96
C ILE A 82 7.30 -6.43 -1.76
N LYS A 83 5.98 -6.68 -1.76
CA LYS A 83 5.01 -5.83 -2.46
C LYS A 83 5.03 -4.37 -1.97
N MET A 84 5.17 -4.14 -0.66
CA MET A 84 5.31 -2.80 -0.08
C MET A 84 6.56 -2.09 -0.60
N LYS A 85 7.72 -2.78 -0.62
CA LYS A 85 8.97 -2.23 -1.16
C LYS A 85 8.85 -1.91 -2.65
N GLU A 86 8.24 -2.80 -3.43
CA GLU A 86 7.98 -2.57 -4.84
C GLU A 86 7.04 -1.39 -5.07
N TYR A 87 5.98 -1.28 -4.28
CA TYR A 87 5.03 -0.17 -4.34
C TYR A 87 5.73 1.18 -4.12
N VAL A 88 6.57 1.29 -3.09
CA VAL A 88 7.33 2.51 -2.79
C VAL A 88 8.37 2.80 -3.89
N ARG A 89 9.09 1.77 -4.37
CA ARG A 89 10.10 1.89 -5.42
C ARG A 89 9.49 2.35 -6.75
N ASN A 90 8.38 1.75 -7.14
CA ASN A 90 7.73 2.02 -8.41
C ASN A 90 7.01 3.38 -8.38
N GLY A 91 6.57 3.82 -7.21
CA GLY A 91 5.93 5.11 -7.00
C GLY A 91 4.42 5.10 -7.29
N LEU A 92 3.78 6.17 -6.83
CA LEU A 92 2.32 6.38 -6.77
C LEU A 92 1.52 6.15 -8.06
N PHE A 93 2.18 6.29 -9.21
CA PHE A 93 1.53 6.27 -10.53
C PHE A 93 2.02 5.13 -11.42
N TYR A 94 2.81 4.19 -10.88
CA TYR A 94 3.26 3.06 -11.66
C TYR A 94 2.09 2.12 -11.96
N ILE A 95 1.74 2.04 -13.24
CA ILE A 95 0.83 1.05 -13.78
C ILE A 95 1.72 -0.09 -14.28
N ARG A 96 1.54 -1.30 -13.74
CA ARG A 96 2.23 -2.48 -14.24
C ARG A 96 1.65 -2.79 -15.62
N THR A 97 2.38 -2.47 -16.67
CA THR A 97 2.03 -2.90 -18.03
C THR A 97 2.24 -4.40 -18.10
N GLU A 98 1.15 -5.17 -18.03
CA GLU A 98 1.20 -6.58 -18.43
C GLU A 98 1.38 -6.60 -19.95
N VAL A 99 2.63 -6.77 -20.40
CA VAL A 99 2.92 -7.06 -21.80
C VAL A 99 2.46 -8.49 -22.06
N ASN A 100 1.17 -8.67 -22.38
CA ASN A 100 0.70 -9.85 -23.09
C ASN A 100 1.20 -9.75 -24.54
N GLY A 101 2.50 -9.98 -24.73
CA GLY A 101 3.09 -10.15 -26.05
C GLY A 101 2.75 -11.53 -26.57
N THR A 102 1.58 -11.70 -27.19
CA THR A 102 1.39 -12.75 -28.18
C THR A 102 2.24 -12.37 -29.38
N TYR A 103 3.46 -12.90 -29.44
CA TYR A 103 4.22 -12.92 -30.68
C TYR A 103 3.48 -13.85 -31.65
N GLU A 104 2.79 -13.28 -32.63
CA GLU A 104 2.36 -14.04 -33.81
C GLU A 104 3.62 -14.31 -34.63
N GLU A 105 4.06 -15.57 -34.66
CA GLU A 105 5.08 -16.07 -35.58
C GLU A 105 4.54 -15.95 -37.01
N GLY A 106 5.26 -15.22 -37.86
CA GLY A 106 5.05 -15.13 -39.31
C GLY A 106 6.25 -15.66 -40.06
#